data_AF-A0A3S1N025-F1
#
_entry.id   AF-A0A3S1N025-F1
#
_cell.length_a   1.000
_cell.length_b   1.000
_cell.length_c   1.000
_cell.angle_alpha   90.00
_cell.angle_beta   90.00
_cell.angle_gamma   90.00
#
_symmetry.space_group_name_H-M   'P 1'
#
loop_
_entity.id
_entity.type
_entity.pdbx_description
1 polymer ?
#
loop_
_entity_poly.entity_id
_entity_poly.type
_entity_poly.pdbx_seq_one_letter_code
_entity_poly.pdbx_strand_id
1 'polypeptide(L)' 'MNRRVFVKGGMAAVAAASAGMQLVLTPGAKAAGKVVIQYDWLMSNGQIGDIAAVANGYFKDAGLEVEFSPGGPNAST' A
#
# COMPACT_ATOMS: atom_id res chain seq x y z
N MET A 1 -36.88 -34.40 -2.54
CA MET A 1 -35.52 -33.82 -2.56
C MET A 1 -34.65 -34.58 -1.58
N ASN A 2 -33.52 -35.14 -2.01
CA ASN A 2 -32.73 -36.06 -1.18
C ASN A 2 -31.61 -35.30 -0.46
N ARG A 3 -31.47 -35.45 0.87
CA ARG A 3 -30.49 -34.71 1.70
C ARG A 3 -29.05 -34.75 1.18
N ARG A 4 -28.62 -35.89 0.62
CA ARG A 4 -27.30 -36.05 0.00
C ARG A 4 -27.11 -35.21 -1.25
N VAL A 5 -28.16 -35.05 -2.05
CA VAL A 5 -28.12 -34.24 -3.29
C VAL A 5 -28.04 -32.76 -2.92
N PHE A 6 -28.78 -32.34 -1.89
CA PHE A 6 -28.72 -30.98 -1.37
C PHE A 6 -27.33 -30.63 -0.82
N VAL A 7 -26.72 -31.50 0.01
CA VAL A 7 -25.38 -31.28 0.57
C VAL A 7 -24.30 -31.26 -0.52
N LYS A 8 -24.36 -32.19 -1.50
CA LYS A 8 -23.42 -32.19 -2.63
C LYS A 8 -23.55 -30.96 -3.50
N GLY A 9 -24.77 -30.51 -3.79
CA GLY A 9 -25.03 -29.29 -4.55
C GLY A 9 -24.54 -28.03 -3.83
N GLY A 10 -24.79 -27.94 -2.52
CA GLY A 10 -24.31 -26.83 -1.69
C GLY A 10 -22.79 -26.75 -1.61
N MET A 11 -22.09 -27.88 -1.42
CA MET A 11 -20.62 -27.90 -1.43
C MET A 11 -20.03 -27.50 -2.79
N ALA A 12 -20.63 -27.96 -3.89
CA ALA A 12 -20.19 -27.59 -5.23
C ALA A 12 -20.36 -26.08 -5.50
N ALA A 13 -21.48 -25.50 -5.06
CA ALA A 13 -21.73 -24.07 -5.18
C ALA A 13 -20.75 -23.22 -4.35
N VAL A 14 -20.45 -23.63 -3.11
CA VAL A 14 -19.47 -22.94 -2.25
C VAL A 14 -18.06 -23.05 -2.82
N ALA A 15 -17.67 -24.22 -3.33
CA ALA A 15 -16.36 -24.40 -3.96
C ALA A 15 -16.21 -23.51 -5.20
N ALA A 16 -17.23 -23.46 -6.06
CA ALA A 16 -17.22 -22.58 -7.24
C ALA A 16 -17.16 -21.08 -6.86
N ALA A 17 -17.88 -20.67 -5.81
CA ALA A 17 -17.83 -19.29 -5.32
C ALA A 17 -16.47 -18.93 -4.69
N SER A 18 -15.83 -19.86 -3.96
CA SER A 18 -14.54 -19.63 -3.30
C SER A 18 -13.39 -19.37 -4.26
N ALA A 19 -13.40 -20.01 -5.46
CA ALA A 19 -12.40 -19.78 -6.49
C ALA A 19 -12.45 -18.35 -7.06
N GLY A 20 -13.64 -17.76 -7.18
CA GLY A 20 -13.81 -16.35 -7.59
C GLY A 20 -13.46 -15.35 -6.51
N MET A 21 -13.66 -15.69 -5.23
CA MET A 21 -13.34 -14.81 -4.10
C MET A 21 -11.84 -14.51 -3.97
N GLN A 22 -10.96 -15.42 -4.38
CA GLN A 22 -9.50 -15.20 -4.36
C GLN A 22 -9.03 -14.12 -5.34
N LEU A 23 -9.78 -13.88 -6.43
CA LEU A 23 -9.50 -12.81 -7.40
C LEU A 23 -9.93 -11.42 -6.90
N VAL A 24 -10.93 -11.37 -6.02
CA VAL A 24 -11.46 -10.10 -5.46
C VAL A 24 -10.76 -9.73 -4.16
N LEU A 25 -10.41 -10.74 -3.36
CA LEU A 25 -9.69 -10.58 -2.11
C LEU A 25 -8.20 -10.82 -2.37
N THR A 26 -7.53 -9.94 -3.11
CA THR A 26 -6.06 -9.97 -3.20
C THR A 26 -5.51 -9.61 -1.82
N PRO A 27 -5.05 -10.57 -0.99
CA PRO A 27 -4.59 -10.25 0.35
C PRO A 27 -3.21 -9.61 0.17
N GLY A 28 -3.10 -8.31 0.39
CA GLY A 28 -1.82 -7.60 0.34
C GLY A 28 -1.62 -6.62 -0.82
N ALA A 29 -2.61 -6.42 -1.70
CA ALA A 29 -2.57 -5.25 -2.60
C ALA A 29 -2.88 -3.97 -1.80
N LYS A 30 -1.88 -3.48 -1.05
CA LYS A 30 -1.89 -2.16 -0.43
C LYS A 30 -1.06 -1.26 -1.35
N ALA A 31 -1.68 -0.26 -1.97
CA ALA A 31 -0.94 0.76 -2.67
C ALA A 31 0.00 1.47 -1.68
N ALA A 32 1.21 1.78 -2.10
CA ALA A 32 2.13 2.54 -1.27
C ALA A 32 1.49 3.89 -0.91
N GLY A 33 1.61 4.28 0.36
CA GLY A 33 1.12 5.58 0.82
C GLY A 33 2.02 6.67 0.24
N LYS A 34 1.48 7.54 -0.62
CA LYS A 34 2.24 8.69 -1.11
C LYS A 34 2.38 9.73 -0.01
N VAL A 35 3.61 10.16 0.26
CA VAL A 35 3.95 11.20 1.23
C VAL A 35 4.82 12.25 0.54
N VAL A 36 4.43 13.52 0.65
CA VAL A 36 5.25 14.64 0.21
C VAL A 36 5.82 15.30 1.45
N ILE A 37 7.15 15.23 1.61
CA ILE A 37 7.87 15.90 2.69
C ILE A 37 8.16 17.33 2.23
N GLN A 38 7.47 18.28 2.85
CA GLN A 38 7.65 19.70 2.61
C GLN A 38 8.67 20.26 3.61
N TYR A 39 9.81 20.71 3.12
CA TYR A 39 10.78 21.38 3.97
C TYR A 39 10.39 22.84 4.21
N ASP A 40 10.94 23.42 5.28
CA ASP A 40 10.83 24.85 5.61
C ASP A 40 11.53 25.73 4.55
N TRP A 41 12.68 25.27 4.03
CA TRP A 41 13.45 25.94 2.98
C TRP A 41 14.00 24.95 1.94
N LEU A 42 15.09 25.34 1.25
CA LEU A 42 15.89 24.48 0.39
C LEU A 42 16.50 23.31 1.18
N MET A 43 16.63 22.18 0.49
CA MET A 43 17.35 21.00 1.01
C MET A 43 18.79 21.37 1.35
N SER A 44 19.25 20.97 2.53
CA SER A 44 20.61 21.20 3.04
C SER A 44 21.23 19.88 3.54
N ASN A 45 22.51 19.93 3.92
CA ASN A 45 23.24 18.77 4.44
C ASN A 45 22.60 18.17 5.71
N GLY A 46 21.78 18.93 6.44
CA GLY A 46 21.05 18.43 7.61
C GLY A 46 20.03 17.33 7.28
N GLN A 47 19.56 17.25 6.04
CA GLN A 47 18.54 16.29 5.59
C GLN A 47 19.13 15.12 4.79
N ILE A 48 20.46 14.91 4.86
CA ILE A 48 21.13 13.79 4.18
C ILE A 48 20.54 12.44 4.61
N GLY A 49 20.08 12.31 5.85
CA GLY A 49 19.40 11.10 6.33
C GLY A 49 18.17 10.74 5.52
N ASP A 50 17.34 11.72 5.18
CA ASP A 50 16.11 11.51 4.39
C ASP A 50 16.43 11.08 2.96
N ILE A 51 17.44 11.73 2.35
CA ILE A 51 17.92 11.40 1.01
C ILE A 51 18.50 9.98 1.00
N ALA A 52 19.31 9.63 1.98
CA ALA A 52 19.89 8.29 2.12
C ALA A 52 18.79 7.23 2.33
N ALA A 53 17.75 7.54 3.11
CA ALA A 53 16.63 6.63 3.32
C ALA A 53 15.80 6.39 2.05
N VAL A 54 15.59 7.42 1.21
CA VAL A 54 14.98 7.26 -0.11
C VAL A 54 15.88 6.45 -1.04
N ALA A 55 17.17 6.77 -1.09
CA ALA A 55 18.15 6.09 -1.96
C ALA A 55 18.31 4.61 -1.60
N ASN A 56 18.32 4.28 -0.31
CA ASN A 56 18.43 2.91 0.18
C ASN A 56 17.10 2.15 0.21
N GLY A 57 15.98 2.79 -0.15
CA GLY A 57 14.68 2.12 -0.27
C GLY A 57 13.91 1.92 1.04
N TYR A 58 14.38 2.46 2.17
CA TYR A 58 13.75 2.24 3.48
C TYR A 58 12.29 2.71 3.53
N PHE A 59 11.96 3.80 2.83
CA PHE A 59 10.57 4.24 2.73
C PHE A 59 9.71 3.28 1.89
N LYS A 60 10.27 2.71 0.82
CA LYS A 60 9.57 1.73 -0.02
C LYS A 60 9.32 0.43 0.76
N ASP A 61 10.29 0.01 1.57
CA ASP A 61 10.15 -1.16 2.46
C ASP A 61 9.07 -0.93 3.53
N ALA A 62 8.90 0.31 3.98
CA ALA A 62 7.81 0.72 4.85
C ALA A 62 6.46 0.91 4.12
N GLY A 63 6.40 0.68 2.79
CA GLY A 63 5.20 0.87 1.99
C GLY A 63 4.85 2.34 1.72
N LEU A 64 5.84 3.23 1.75
CA LEU A 64 5.70 4.66 1.49
C LEU A 64 6.39 5.06 0.19
N GLU A 65 5.71 5.90 -0.60
CA GLU A 65 6.28 6.57 -1.75
C GLU A 65 6.56 8.02 -1.36
N VAL A 66 7.83 8.36 -1.19
CA VAL A 66 8.26 9.67 -0.67
C VAL A 66 8.73 10.58 -1.80
N GLU A 67 8.22 11.81 -1.78
CA GLU A 67 8.62 12.91 -2.66
C GLU A 67 9.04 14.11 -1.80
N PHE A 68 10.09 14.83 -2.20
CA PHE A 68 10.59 16.00 -1.48
C PHE A 68 10.20 17.30 -2.19
N SER A 69 9.64 18.23 -1.43
CA SER A 69 9.28 19.57 -1.92
C SER A 69 10.07 20.64 -1.15
N PRO A 70 10.77 21.56 -1.83
CA PRO A 70 11.46 22.67 -1.18
C PRO A 70 10.45 23.68 -0.62
N GLY A 71 10.78 24.27 0.52
CA GLY A 71 9.98 25.29 1.17
C GLY A 71 10.09 26.68 0.59
N GLY A 72 9.73 27.67 1.40
CA GLY A 72 9.73 29.08 1.04
C GLY A 72 9.15 29.95 2.15
N PRO A 73 9.11 31.28 1.99
CA PRO A 73 8.64 32.20 3.04
C PRO A 73 7.20 31.95 3.53
N ASN A 74 6.41 31.23 2.72
CA ASN A 74 5.02 30.86 3.03
C ASN A 74 4.86 29.36 3.35
N ALA A 75 5.94 28.58 3.35
CA ALA A 75 5.93 27.18 3.75
C ALA A 75 6.03 27.11 5.27
N SER A 76 4.93 27.38 5.97
CA SER A 76 4.88 27.19 7.41
C SER A 76 4.79 25.69 7.71
N THR A 77 5.87 25.11 8.23
CA THR A 77 5.87 23.76 8.83
C THR A 77 5.22 23.76 10.20
#